data_AF-A0A357D123-F1
#
_entry.id   AF-A0A357D123-F1
#
_cell.length_a   1.000
_cell.length_b   1.000
_cell.length_c   1.000
_cell.angle_alpha   90.00
_cell.angle_beta   90.00
_cell.angle_gamma   90.00
#
_symmetry.space_group_name_H-M   'P 1'
#
loop_
_entity.id
_entity.type
_entity.pdbx_description
1 polymer ?
#
loop_
_entity_poly.entity_id
_entity_poly.type
_entity_poly.pdbx_seq_one_letter_code
_entity_poly.pdbx_strand_id
1 'polypeptide(L)' 'QTGGGCRASNYLALLRKALAKAGYPQVPVISFNVVGMEKNPGFKITLPLLHRLMYAAFYGDLLMLLRNQCKPYEINS' A
#
# COMPACT_ATOMS: atom_id res chain seq x y z
N GLN A 1 -3.66 4.44 6.60
CA GLN A 1 -4.10 5.83 6.82
C GLN A 1 -3.68 6.22 8.22
N THR A 2 -2.92 7.31 8.39
CA THR A 2 -2.24 7.69 9.65
C THR A 2 -3.16 8.18 10.78
N GLY A 3 -4.48 7.99 10.67
CA GLY A 3 -5.43 8.19 11.77
C GLY A 3 -5.64 9.63 12.27
N GLY A 4 -5.16 10.66 11.58
CA GLY A 4 -5.35 12.07 12.00
C GLY A 4 -6.74 12.65 11.70
N GLY A 5 -7.10 13.82 12.22
CA GLY A 5 -8.43 14.43 12.04
C GLY A 5 -8.63 15.30 10.78
N CYS A 6 -7.64 15.42 9.89
CA CYS A 6 -7.71 16.29 8.71
C CYS A 6 -8.08 15.49 7.45
N ARG A 7 -8.79 16.12 6.48
CA ARG A 7 -9.49 15.55 5.30
C ARG A 7 -8.91 14.28 4.64
N ALA A 8 -7.59 14.08 4.64
CA ALA A 8 -6.94 12.88 4.10
C ALA A 8 -7.14 11.59 4.95
N SER A 9 -7.62 11.72 6.18
CA SER A 9 -7.57 10.66 7.19
C SER A 9 -8.91 9.99 7.51
N ASN A 10 -10.01 10.34 6.85
CA ASN A 10 -11.33 9.71 7.04
C ASN A 10 -11.85 8.95 5.80
N TYR A 11 -11.06 8.81 4.75
CA TYR A 11 -11.48 8.08 3.55
C TYR A 11 -11.78 6.59 3.81
N LEU A 12 -11.19 5.99 4.86
CA LEU A 12 -11.43 4.58 5.19
C LEU A 12 -12.88 4.30 5.62
N ALA A 13 -13.47 5.18 6.43
CA ALA A 13 -14.85 5.05 6.88
C ALA A 13 -15.85 5.27 5.74
N LEU A 14 -15.55 6.22 4.83
CA LEU A 14 -16.34 6.44 3.62
C LEU A 14 -16.24 5.26 2.65
N LEU A 15 -15.05 4.67 2.47
CA LEU A 15 -14.85 3.47 1.67
C LEU A 15 -15.62 2.26 2.23
N ARG A 16 -15.58 2.03 3.55
CA ARG A 16 -16.37 0.97 4.20
C ARG A 16 -17.88 1.16 3.98
N LYS A 17 -18.38 2.40 4.10
CA LYS A 17 -19.79 2.72 3.82
C LYS A 17 -20.16 2.53 2.34
N ALA A 18 -19.27 2.91 1.42
CA ALA A 18 -19.49 2.74 -0.01
C ALA A 18 -19.53 1.26 -0.41
N LEU A 19 -18.61 0.44 0.11
CA LEU A 19 -18.59 -1.02 -0.12
C LEU A 19 -19.81 -1.72 0.46
N ALA A 20 -20.27 -1.32 1.64
CA ALA A 20 -21.52 -1.83 2.22
C ALA A 20 -22.73 -1.48 1.35
N LYS A 21 -22.81 -0.24 0.84
CA LYS A 21 -23.87 0.20 -0.07
C LYS A 21 -23.80 -0.49 -1.45
N ALA A 22 -22.61 -0.86 -1.90
CA ALA A 22 -22.37 -1.60 -3.13
C ALA A 22 -22.64 -3.11 -3.00
N GLY A 23 -23.06 -3.60 -1.83
CA GLY A 23 -23.38 -5.02 -1.62
C GLY A 23 -22.16 -5.92 -1.36
N TYR A 24 -21.01 -5.34 -1.03
CA TYR A 24 -19.77 -6.07 -0.71
C TYR A 24 -19.30 -5.86 0.75
N PRO A 25 -20.13 -6.18 1.77
CA PRO A 25 -19.75 -6.01 3.18
C PRO A 25 -18.61 -6.94 3.63
N GLN A 26 -18.35 -8.02 2.91
CA GLN A 26 -17.32 -9.02 3.20
C GLN A 26 -15.90 -8.58 2.86
N VAL A 27 -15.72 -7.49 2.11
CA VAL A 27 -14.39 -7.03 1.66
C VAL A 27 -13.72 -6.21 2.77
N PRO A 28 -12.61 -6.71 3.36
CA PRO A 28 -11.93 -5.99 4.43
C PRO A 28 -11.18 -4.78 3.85
N VAL A 29 -11.60 -3.57 4.22
CA VAL A 29 -10.84 -2.35 3.90
C VAL A 29 -9.67 -2.24 4.87
N ILE A 30 -8.49 -2.62 4.39
CA ILE A 30 -7.24 -2.62 5.15
C ILE A 30 -6.62 -1.23 5.05
N SER A 31 -6.27 -0.65 6.19
CA SER A 31 -5.49 0.58 6.23
C SER A 31 -4.05 0.29 6.64
N PHE A 32 -3.10 0.79 5.85
CA PHE A 32 -1.69 0.84 6.23
C PHE A 32 -1.51 1.99 7.24
N ASN A 33 -1.96 1.79 8.47
CA ASN A 33 -1.71 2.73 9.57
C ASN A 33 -0.48 2.25 10.34
N VAL A 34 0.63 2.99 10.18
CA VAL A 34 1.90 2.74 10.86
C VAL A 34 1.83 2.95 12.39
N VAL A 35 0.74 3.53 12.90
CA VAL A 35 0.54 3.86 14.32
C VAL A 35 -0.10 2.72 15.13
N GLY A 36 -0.24 1.51 14.55
CA GLY A 36 -0.59 0.31 15.34
C GLY A 36 -2.02 0.30 15.91
N MET A 37 -2.96 1.05 15.31
CA MET A 37 -4.32 1.22 15.84
C MET A 37 -5.43 0.36 15.19
N GLU A 38 -5.14 -0.54 14.24
CA GLU A 38 -6.15 -1.49 13.73
C GLU A 38 -5.58 -2.92 13.64
N LYS A 39 -6.20 -3.88 14.33
CA LYS A 39 -5.95 -5.32 14.17
C LYS A 39 -6.49 -5.77 12.82
N ASN A 40 -5.65 -5.71 11.78
CA ASN A 40 -5.95 -6.33 10.49
C ASN A 40 -5.66 -7.84 10.58
N PRO A 41 -6.66 -8.75 10.54
CA PRO A 41 -6.44 -10.18 10.73
C PRO A 41 -5.61 -10.84 9.61
N GLY A 42 -5.51 -10.22 8.43
CA GLY A 42 -4.81 -10.77 7.26
C GLY A 42 -3.38 -10.28 7.01
N PHE A 43 -2.90 -9.24 7.72
CA PHE A 43 -1.58 -8.64 7.44
C PHE A 43 -0.80 -8.43 8.74
N LYS A 44 -0.21 -9.52 9.25
CA LYS A 44 0.76 -9.43 10.34
C LYS A 44 2.07 -8.91 9.74
N ILE A 45 2.37 -7.62 9.92
CA ILE A 45 3.70 -7.09 9.61
C ILE A 45 4.65 -7.69 10.65
N THR A 46 5.22 -8.84 10.30
CA THR A 46 6.27 -9.49 11.07
C THR A 46 7.61 -8.85 10.70
N LEU A 47 8.53 -8.75 11.67
CA LEU A 47 9.92 -8.29 11.44
C LEU A 47 10.57 -8.88 10.16
N PRO A 48 10.46 -10.19 9.86
CA PRO A 48 10.99 -10.74 8.60
C PRO A 48 10.28 -10.24 7.34
N LEU A 49 8.98 -9.93 7.38
CA LEU A 49 8.26 -9.34 6.24
C LEU A 49 8.75 -7.92 5.94
N LEU A 50 9.01 -7.13 6.99
CA LEU A 50 9.55 -5.77 6.85
C LEU A 50 10.94 -5.79 6.18
N HIS A 51 11.81 -6.72 6.60
CA HIS A 51 13.14 -6.86 6.01
C HIS A 51 13.08 -7.20 4.52
N ARG A 52 12.20 -8.14 4.14
CA ARG A 52 11.95 -8.48 2.73
C ARG A 52 11.36 -7.32 1.93
N LEU A 53 10.48 -6.52 2.55
CA LEU A 53 9.92 -5.31 1.95
C LEU A 53 11.00 -4.26 1.65
N MET A 54 11.96 -4.08 2.56
CA MET A 54 13.08 -3.16 2.32
C MET A 54 13.94 -3.62 1.14
N TYR A 55 14.32 -4.91 1.09
CA TYR A 55 15.03 -5.44 -0.07
C TYR A 55 14.24 -5.28 -1.36
N ALA A 56 12.93 -5.59 -1.35
CA ALA A 56 12.07 -5.42 -2.52
C ALA A 56 12.02 -3.96 -3.00
N ALA A 57 12.00 -2.98 -2.08
CA ALA A 57 12.06 -1.57 -2.42
C ALA A 57 13.38 -1.20 -3.10
N PHE A 58 14.53 -1.66 -2.56
CA PHE A 58 15.84 -1.42 -3.17
C PHE A 58 15.98 -2.07 -4.54
N TYR A 59 15.53 -3.32 -4.71
CA TYR A 59 15.54 -3.99 -6.01
C TYR A 59 14.61 -3.31 -7.02
N GLY A 60 13.44 -2.85 -6.57
CA GLY A 60 12.52 -2.09 -7.41
C GLY A 60 13.10 -0.76 -7.88
N ASP A 61 13.76 -0.03 -6.97
CA ASP A 61 14.44 1.23 -7.28
C ASP A 61 15.58 1.02 -8.29
N LEU A 62 16.43 0.00 -8.05
CA LEU A 62 17.49 -0.37 -8.97
C LEU A 62 16.97 -0.73 -10.37
N LEU A 63 15.89 -1.53 -10.44
CA LEU A 63 15.29 -1.92 -11.71
C LEU A 63 14.67 -0.72 -12.43
N MET A 64 14.07 0.21 -11.69
CA MET A 64 13.51 1.44 -12.25
C MET A 64 14.59 2.38 -12.78
N LEU A 65 15.72 2.49 -12.08
CA LEU A 65 16.89 3.23 -12.53
C LEU A 65 17.48 2.63 -13.81
N LEU A 66 17.69 1.31 -13.84
CA LEU A 66 18.20 0.61 -15.02
C LEU A 66 17.27 0.78 -16.22
N ARG A 67 15.96 0.58 -16.02
CA ARG A 67 14.97 0.80 -17.07
C ARG A 67 15.01 2.22 -17.61
N ASN A 68 15.06 3.22 -16.73
CA ASN A 68 15.13 4.61 -17.15
C ASN A 68 16.41 4.96 -17.91
N GLN A 69 17.53 4.29 -17.60
CA GLN A 69 18.79 4.46 -18.32
C GLN A 69 18.79 3.73 -19.68
N CYS A 70 18.14 2.57 -19.79
CA CYS A 70 18.04 1.83 -21.05
C CYS A 70 17.02 2.44 -22.02
N LYS A 71 15.90 2.93 -21.51
CA LYS A 71 14.81 3.53 -22.30
C LYS A 71 15.25 4.56 -23.37
N PRO A 72 16.19 5.50 -23.14
CA PRO A 72 16.65 6.43 -24.17
C PRO A 72 17.46 5.78 -25.30
N TYR A 73 18.00 4.57 -25.09
CA TYR A 73 18.77 3.82 -26.09
C TYR A 73 17.96 2.72 -26.79
N GLU A 74 16.71 2.52 -26.37
CA GLU A 74 15.79 1.58 -27.03
C GLU A 74 15.31 2.20 -28.36
N ILE A 75 15.71 1.58 -29.47
CA ILE A 75 15.37 2.04 -30.84
C ILE A 75 13.86 1.87 -31.11
N ASN A 76 13.23 0.91 -30.44
CA ASN A 76 11.79 0.69 -30.46
C ASN A 76 11.32 0.51 -29.00
N SER A 77 10.45 1.41 -28.52
CA SER A 77 9.88 1.38 -27.15
C SER A 77 8.47 0.81 -27.12
#